data_AF-A0A7V3CWL4-F1
#
_entry.id   AF-A0A7V3CWL4-F1
#
_cell.length_a   1.000
_cell.length_b   1.000
_cell.length_c   1.000
_cell.angle_alpha   90.00
_cell.angle_beta   90.00
_cell.angle_gamma   90.00
#
_symmetry.space_group_name_H-M   'P 1'
#
loop_
_entity.id
_entity.type
_entity.pdbx_description
1 polymer ?
#
loop_
_entity_poly.entity_id
_entity_poly.type
_entity_poly.pdbx_seq_one_letter_code
_entity_poly.pdbx_strand_id
1 'polypeptide(L)' 'MESLVVHSLPLDELKTYQNKIEAVPNEEVITAARNNILPDKLVIVIVGDKDKISQQLKNEFGVDAIELDNEGNNIS' A
#
# COMPACT_ATOMS: atom_id res chain seq x y z
N MET A 1 21.49 -13.75 13.94
CA MET A 1 22.57 -12.91 13.38
C MET A 1 22.66 -12.98 11.85
N GLU A 2 22.04 -13.96 11.17
CA GLU A 2 22.12 -14.10 9.70
C GLU A 2 21.39 -12.99 8.90
N SER A 3 20.29 -12.38 9.40
CA SER A 3 19.46 -11.50 8.56
C SER A 3 20.05 -10.12 8.24
N LEU A 4 20.98 -9.59 9.06
CA LEU A 4 21.61 -8.28 8.78
C LEU A 4 22.59 -8.35 7.62
N VAL A 5 23.25 -9.51 7.45
CA VAL A 5 24.22 -9.76 6.38
C VAL A 5 23.53 -9.89 5.02
N VAL A 6 22.32 -10.49 4.97
CA VAL A 6 21.53 -10.67 3.74
C VAL A 6 21.13 -9.34 3.11
N HIS A 7 20.90 -8.30 3.92
CA HIS A 7 20.50 -6.98 3.44
C HIS A 7 21.65 -5.97 3.41
N SER A 8 22.91 -6.38 3.66
CA SER A 8 24.08 -5.50 3.75
C SER A 8 23.87 -4.31 4.70
N LEU A 9 23.11 -4.52 5.79
CA LEU A 9 22.81 -3.47 6.76
C LEU A 9 23.96 -3.33 7.78
N PRO A 10 24.21 -2.11 8.29
CA PRO A 10 25.15 -1.91 9.40
C PRO A 10 24.81 -2.79 10.61
N LEU A 11 25.85 -3.21 11.36
CA LEU A 11 25.70 -4.10 12.51
C LEU A 11 24.82 -3.49 13.62
N ASP A 12 24.80 -2.17 13.71
CA ASP A 12 24.01 -1.38 14.66
C ASP A 12 22.67 -0.91 14.11
N GLU A 13 22.31 -1.27 12.87
CA GLU A 13 21.11 -0.75 12.21
C GLU A 13 19.83 -1.02 13.01
N LEU A 14 19.64 -2.23 13.53
CA LEU A 14 18.45 -2.54 14.34
C LEU A 14 18.36 -1.73 15.63
N LYS A 15 19.51 -1.37 16.21
CA LYS A 15 19.57 -0.55 17.43
C LYS A 15 19.30 0.92 17.11
N THR A 16 19.89 1.44 16.05
CA THR A 16 19.71 2.85 15.67
C THR A 16 18.33 3.11 15.08
N TYR A 17 17.76 2.14 14.36
CA TYR A 17 16.44 2.24 13.75
C TYR A 17 15.33 2.44 14.79
N GLN A 18 15.35 1.69 15.90
CA GLN A 18 14.38 1.86 16.99
C GLN A 18 14.43 3.27 17.59
N ASN A 19 15.63 3.73 17.94
CA ASN A 19 15.82 5.09 18.48
C ASN A 19 15.35 6.18 17.49
N LYS A 20 15.57 5.98 16.19
CA LYS A 20 15.11 6.90 15.15
C LYS A 20 13.58 6.96 15.08
N ILE A 21 12.89 5.82 15.18
CA ILE A 21 11.42 5.77 15.21
C ILE A 21 10.87 6.51 16.43
N GLU A 22 11.41 6.23 17.62
CA GLU A 22 10.93 6.83 18.87
C GLU A 22 11.13 8.35 18.92
N ALA A 23 12.14 8.85 18.20
CA ALA A 23 12.44 10.27 18.11
C ALA A 23 11.60 11.04 17.09
N VAL A 24 10.77 10.37 16.26
CA VAL A 24 9.96 11.04 15.23
C VAL A 24 8.89 11.93 15.89
N PRO A 25 8.88 13.24 15.64
CA PRO A 25 7.89 14.11 16.20
C PRO A 25 6.59 14.10 15.36
N ASN A 26 5.47 14.48 15.97
CA ASN A 26 4.14 14.40 15.33
C ASN A 26 4.04 15.20 14.03
N GLU A 27 4.71 16.35 13.95
CA GLU A 27 4.74 17.19 12.75
C GLU A 27 5.40 16.49 11.57
N GLU A 28 6.41 15.66 11.80
CA GLU A 28 7.07 14.88 10.75
C GLU A 28 6.15 13.76 10.27
N VAL A 29 5.38 13.13 11.16
CA VAL A 29 4.35 12.14 10.78
C VAL A 29 3.30 12.78 9.86
N ILE A 30 2.79 13.95 10.23
CA ILE A 30 1.79 14.67 9.43
C ILE A 30 2.38 15.09 8.08
N THR A 31 3.63 15.56 8.07
CA THR A 31 4.33 15.96 6.84
C THR A 31 4.56 14.77 5.92
N ALA A 32 5.00 13.64 6.47
CA ALA A 32 5.19 12.40 5.72
C ALA A 32 3.88 11.89 5.12
N ALA A 33 2.77 11.93 5.87
CA ALA A 33 1.46 11.53 5.36
C ALA A 33 1.03 12.40 4.18
N ARG A 34 1.14 13.73 4.29
CA ARG A 34 0.78 14.67 3.20
C ARG A 34 1.62 14.46 1.94
N ASN A 35 2.91 14.15 2.11
CA ASN A 35 3.83 14.04 0.99
C ASN A 35 3.79 12.67 0.29
N ASN A 36 3.38 11.61 0.98
CA ASN A 36 3.51 10.24 0.47
C ASN A 36 2.17 9.52 0.26
N ILE A 37 1.08 9.93 0.92
CA ILE A 37 -0.26 9.37 0.70
C ILE A 37 -0.92 10.19 -0.41
N LEU A 38 -0.79 9.71 -1.65
CA LEU A 38 -1.28 10.37 -2.85
C LEU A 38 -2.55 9.66 -3.34
N PRO A 39 -3.76 10.21 -3.10
CA PRO A 39 -5.02 9.54 -3.45
C PRO A 39 -5.09 9.11 -4.92
N ASP A 40 -4.58 9.93 -5.83
CA ASP A 40 -4.58 9.67 -7.28
C ASP A 40 -3.66 8.51 -7.70
N LYS A 41 -2.77 8.06 -6.81
CA LYS A 41 -1.86 6.92 -7.03
C LYS A 41 -2.21 5.72 -6.14
N LEU A 42 -3.34 5.80 -5.42
CA LEU A 42 -3.74 4.77 -4.48
C LEU A 42 -4.42 3.61 -5.23
N VAL A 43 -4.03 2.38 -4.89
CA VAL A 43 -4.64 1.17 -5.42
C VAL A 43 -5.32 0.43 -4.27
N ILE A 44 -6.60 0.09 -4.45
CA ILE A 44 -7.40 -0.68 -3.48
C ILE A 44 -7.62 -2.07 -4.06
N VAL A 45 -7.30 -3.11 -3.29
CA VAL A 45 -7.58 -4.50 -3.65
C VAL A 45 -8.72 -5.00 -2.77
N ILE A 46 -9.80 -5.44 -3.41
CA ILE A 46 -10.98 -6.01 -2.74
C ILE A 46 -11.07 -7.48 -3.13
N VAL A 47 -11.20 -8.36 -2.14
CA VAL A 47 -11.29 -9.81 -2.35
C VAL A 47 -12.66 -10.29 -1.89
N GLY A 48 -13.40 -10.97 -2.77
CA GLY A 48 -14.70 -11.54 -2.46
C GLY A 48 -15.41 -12.07 -3.71
N ASP A 49 -16.72 -12.23 -3.59
CA ASP A 49 -17.58 -12.66 -4.70
C ASP A 49 -17.65 -11.57 -5.77
N LYS A 50 -17.21 -11.91 -6.98
CA LYS A 50 -17.11 -11.00 -8.13
C LYS A 50 -18.44 -10.32 -8.44
N ASP A 51 -19.54 -11.07 -8.45
CA ASP A 51 -20.84 -10.55 -8.88
C ASP A 51 -21.40 -9.58 -7.84
N LYS A 52 -21.23 -9.91 -6.55
CA LYS A 52 -21.64 -9.01 -5.46
C LYS A 52 -20.85 -7.72 -5.45
N ILE A 53 -19.52 -7.80 -5.58
CA ILE A 53 -18.65 -6.64 -5.56
C ILE A 53 -18.90 -5.76 -6.78
N SER A 54 -18.99 -6.34 -7.98
CA SER A 54 -19.22 -5.56 -9.21
C SER A 54 -20.56 -4.84 -9.16
N GLN A 55 -21.61 -5.47 -8.62
CA GLN A 55 -22.90 -4.81 -8.42
C GLN A 55 -22.82 -3.69 -7.37
N GLN A 56 -22.10 -3.88 -6.26
CA GLN A 56 -21.93 -2.84 -5.25
C GLN A 56 -21.16 -1.63 -5.80
N LEU A 57 -20.08 -1.86 -6.53
CA LEU A 57 -19.31 -0.79 -7.20
C LEU A 57 -20.20 0.03 -8.14
N LYS A 58 -21.05 -0.64 -8.91
CA LYS A 58 -22.00 0.03 -9.80
C LYS A 58 -23.09 0.78 -9.04
N ASN A 59 -23.72 0.16 -8.06
CA ASN A 59 -24.90 0.70 -7.39
C ASN A 59 -24.58 1.80 -6.39
N GLU A 60 -23.49 1.68 -5.65
CA GLU A 60 -23.12 2.60 -4.58
C GLU A 60 -22.15 3.68 -5.04
N PHE A 61 -21.26 3.35 -5.99
CA PHE A 61 -20.20 4.25 -6.44
C PHE A 61 -20.35 4.68 -7.90
N GLY A 62 -21.29 4.12 -8.66
CA GLY A 62 -21.48 4.45 -10.07
C GLY A 62 -20.30 4.03 -10.96
N VAL A 63 -19.51 3.04 -10.54
CA VAL A 63 -18.33 2.58 -11.25
C VAL A 63 -18.59 1.22 -11.88
N ASP A 64 -18.41 1.12 -13.19
CA ASP A 64 -18.43 -0.16 -13.90
C ASP A 64 -17.05 -0.84 -13.79
N ALA A 65 -17.07 -2.13 -13.44
CA ALA A 65 -15.86 -2.94 -13.39
C ALA A 65 -15.42 -3.34 -14.81
N ILE A 66 -14.11 -3.32 -15.05
CA ILE A 66 -13.50 -3.85 -16.28
C ILE A 66 -12.84 -5.18 -15.92
N GLU A 67 -13.04 -6.19 -16.77
CA GLU A 67 -12.42 -7.50 -16.58
C GLU A 67 -11.10 -7.60 -17.32
N LEU A 68 -10.06 -7.99 -16.60
CA LEU A 68 -8.71 -8.15 -17.12
C LEU A 68 -8.24 -9.61 -16.97
N ASP A 69 -7.44 -10.09 -17.92
CA ASP A 69 -6.67 -11.32 -17.75
C ASP A 69 -5.46 -11.12 -16.82
N ASN A 70 -4.66 -12.17 -16.64
CA ASN A 70 -3.44 -12.15 -15.83
C ASN A 70 -2.30 -11.31 -16.44
N GLU A 71 -2.43 -10.86 -17.68
CA GLU A 71 -1.49 -9.98 -18.38
C GLU A 71 -1.98 -8.52 -18.38
N GLY A 72 -3.20 -8.27 -17.90
CA GLY A 72 -3.81 -6.94 -17.84
C GLY A 72 -4.56 -6.53 -19.11
N ASN A 73 -4.85 -7.46 -20.02
CA ASN A 73 -5.66 -7.19 -21.22
C ASN A 73 -7.15 -7.30 -20.89
N ASN A 74 -7.96 -6.44 -21.52
CA ASN A 74 -9.42 -6.53 -21.41
C ASN A 74 -9.93 -7.85 -22.02
N ILE A 75 -10.76 -8.57 -21.27
CA ILE A 75 -11.39 -9.83 -21.71
C ILE A 75 -12.90 -9.72 -21.92
N SER A 76 -13.43 -8.48 -21.92
CA SER A 76 -14.84 -8.16 -22.10
C SER A 76 -15.33 -8.37 -23.53
#